data_AF-A0A1Y4UNF0-F1
#
_entry.id   AF-A0A1Y4UNF0-F1
#
_cell.length_a   1.000
_cell.length_b   1.000
_cell.length_c   1.000
_cell.angle_alpha   90.00
_cell.angle_beta   90.00
_cell.angle_gamma   90.00
#
_symmetry.space_group_name_H-M   'P 1'
#
loop_
_entity.id
_entity.type
_entity.pdbx_description
1 polymer ?
#
loop_
_entity_poly.entity_id
_entity_poly.type
_entity_poly.pdbx_seq_one_letter_code
_entity_poly.pdbx_strand_id
1 'polypeptide(L)' 'MKDSVEDYAVYNYVLFKFHWKPHEWAQLTRREKALVIASISLRIDEEKEAAKEAERKAKRARS' A
#
# COMPACT_ATOMS: atom_id res chain seq x y z
N MET A 1 10.90 13.86 -12.98
CA MET A 1 9.45 13.67 -12.77
C MET A 1 9.14 12.17 -12.81
N LYS A 2 9.46 11.45 -11.73
CA LYS A 2 9.04 10.05 -11.56
C LYS A 2 8.17 9.88 -10.31
N ASP A 3 7.95 10.97 -9.59
CA ASP A 3 7.35 11.04 -8.26
C ASP A 3 5.81 11.23 -8.28
N SER A 4 5.23 11.55 -9.44
CA SER A 4 3.81 11.93 -9.53
C SER A 4 2.81 10.76 -9.50
N VAL A 5 3.23 9.54 -9.86
CA VAL A 5 2.29 8.39 -9.99
C VAL A 5 2.29 7.54 -8.72
N GLU A 6 3.44 7.36 -8.08
CA GLU A 6 3.57 6.64 -6.80
C GLU A 6 2.90 7.40 -5.65
N ASP A 7 3.02 8.73 -5.62
CA ASP A 7 2.30 9.56 -4.65
C ASP A 7 0.77 9.38 -4.77
N TYR A 8 0.24 9.24 -5.98
CA TYR A 8 -1.21 9.11 -6.19
C TYR A 8 -1.76 7.78 -5.66
N ALA A 9 -1.02 6.68 -5.83
CA ALA A 9 -1.41 5.36 -5.31
C ALA A 9 -1.40 5.34 -3.77
N VAL A 10 -0.39 5.95 -3.15
CA VAL A 10 -0.31 6.14 -1.70
C VAL A 10 -1.47 7.01 -1.21
N TYR A 11 -1.71 8.15 -1.87
CA TYR A 11 -2.83 9.04 -1.54
C TYR A 11 -4.17 8.30 -1.60
N ASN A 12 -4.39 7.50 -2.65
CA ASN A 12 -5.63 6.75 -2.80
C ASN A 12 -5.79 5.71 -1.67
N TYR A 13 -4.73 4.96 -1.34
CA TYR A 13 -4.77 3.98 -0.26
C TYR A 13 -5.01 4.65 1.11
N VAL A 14 -4.30 5.74 1.42
CA VAL A 14 -4.45 6.48 2.67
C VAL A 14 -5.85 7.09 2.81
N LEU A 15 -6.37 7.74 1.78
CA LEU A 15 -7.69 8.39 1.81
C LEU A 15 -8.83 7.38 1.88
N PHE A 16 -8.77 6.27 1.13
CA PHE A 16 -9.85 5.30 1.06
C PHE A 16 -9.81 4.22 2.15
N LYS A 17 -8.63 3.74 2.57
CA LYS A 17 -8.50 2.67 3.59
C LYS A 17 -8.31 3.21 4.99
N PHE A 18 -7.52 4.28 5.16
CA PHE A 18 -7.20 4.84 6.48
C PHE A 18 -8.11 6.00 6.88
N HIS A 19 -8.99 6.46 5.97
CA HIS A 19 -9.93 7.56 6.19
C HIS A 19 -9.28 8.86 6.69
N TRP A 20 -8.00 9.08 6.39
CA TRP A 20 -7.36 10.35 6.71
C TRP A 20 -7.89 11.45 5.82
N LYS A 21 -8.15 12.62 6.42
CA LYS A 21 -8.50 13.80 5.64
C LYS A 21 -7.25 14.29 4.92
N PRO A 22 -7.36 14.82 3.68
CA PRO A 22 -6.21 15.37 2.96
C PRO A 22 -5.41 16.41 3.77
N HIS A 23 -6.09 17.17 4.63
CA HIS A 23 -5.47 18.15 5.51
C HIS A 23 -4.58 17.52 6.59
N GLU A 24 -4.98 16.38 7.16
CA GLU A 24 -4.20 15.66 8.17
C GLU A 24 -2.93 15.10 7.54
N TRP A 25 -3.03 14.52 6.34
CA TRP A 25 -1.86 14.08 5.58
C TRP A 25 -0.95 15.26 5.19
N ALA A 26 -1.51 16.39 4.77
CA ALA A 26 -0.72 17.56 4.41
C ALA A 26 0.14 18.07 5.58
N GLN A 27 -0.38 18.00 6.81
CA GLN A 27 0.32 18.41 8.03
C GLN A 27 1.46 17.47 8.45
N LEU A 28 1.48 16.21 7.99
CA LEU A 28 2.57 15.29 8.32
C LEU A 28 3.92 15.79 7.80
N THR A 29 4.95 15.62 8.63
CA THR A 29 6.33 15.88 8.25
C THR A 29 6.78 14.93 7.15
N ARG A 30 7.84 15.30 6.42
CA ARG A 30 8.39 14.44 5.36
C ARG A 30 8.80 13.05 5.86
N ARG A 31 9.27 12.93 7.11
CA ARG A 31 9.65 11.65 7.72
C ARG A 31 8.43 10.78 8.01
N GLU A 32 7.37 11.35 8.55
CA GLU A 32 6.12 10.62 8.83
C GLU A 32 5.46 10.14 7.55
N LYS A 33 5.41 10.99 6.51
CA LYS A 33 4.93 10.59 5.17
C LYS A 33 5.73 9.41 4.62
N ALA A 34 7.05 9.46 4.71
CA ALA A 34 7.92 8.36 4.26
C ALA A 34 7.67 7.07 5.04
N LEU A 35 7.45 7.14 6.36
CA LEU A 35 7.14 5.97 7.18
C LEU A 35 5.81 5.32 6.77
N VAL A 36 4.77 6.13 6.55
CA VAL A 36 3.47 5.63 6.11
C VAL A 36 3.56 4.99 4.72
N ILE A 37 4.26 5.64 3.78
CA ILE A 37 4.51 5.08 2.43
C ILE A 37 5.21 3.73 2.54
N ALA A 38 6.31 3.64 3.30
CA ALA A 38 7.07 2.41 3.47
C ALA A 38 6.21 1.29 4.09
N SER A 39 5.37 1.62 5.07
CA SER A 39 4.45 0.68 5.71
C SER A 39 3.40 0.14 4.72
N ILE A 40 2.87 1.01 3.86
CA ILE A 40 1.91 0.63 2.82
C ILE A 40 2.59 -0.27 1.78
N SER A 41 3.78 0.09 1.31
CA SER A 41 4.55 -0.72 0.37
C SER A 41 4.81 -2.13 0.91
N LEU A 42 5.25 -2.24 2.17
CA LEU A 42 5.49 -3.53 2.83
C LEU A 42 4.21 -4.38 2.83
N ARG A 43 3.08 -3.78 3.21
CA ARG A 43 1.79 -4.49 3.26
C ARG A 43 1.33 -4.96 1.89
N ILE A 44 1.49 -4.14 0.84
CA ILE A 44 1.14 -4.52 -0.53
C ILE A 44 1.96 -5.74 -0.96
N ASP A 45 3.24 -5.78 -0.61
CA ASP A 45 4.11 -6.89 -0.98
C ASP A 45 3.77 -8.17 -0.18
N GLU A 46 3.43 -8.05 1.10
CA GLU A 46 2.89 -9.16 1.90
C GLU A 46 1.58 -9.71 1.31
N GLU A 47 0.65 -8.82 0.93
CA GLU A 47 -0.65 -9.22 0.33
C GLU A 47 -0.43 -9.92 -1.03
N LYS A 48 0.54 -9.49 -1.83
CA LYS A 48 0.92 -10.16 -3.09
C LYS A 48 1.50 -11.55 -2.85
N GLU A 49 2.40 -11.71 -1.89
CA GLU A 49 2.99 -13.01 -1.57
C GLU A 49 1.93 -13.98 -1.01
N ALA A 50 1.05 -13.49 -0.13
CA ALA A 50 -0.08 -14.27 0.37
C ALA A 50 -1.01 -14.73 -0.77
N ALA A 51 -1.31 -13.84 -1.73
CA ALA A 51 -2.12 -14.19 -2.90
C ALA A 51 -1.45 -15.26 -3.77
N LYS A 52 -0.13 -15.14 -4.03
CA LYS A 52 0.64 -16.16 -4.77
C LYS A 52 0.64 -17.50 -4.05
N GLU A 53 0.79 -17.52 -2.73
CA GLU A 53 0.77 -18.75 -1.95
C GLU A 53 -0.62 -19.40 -1.98
N ALA A 54 -1.68 -18.62 -1.84
CA ALA A 54 -3.06 -19.08 -1.96
C ALA A 54 -3.33 -19.69 -3.36
N GLU A 55 -2.85 -19.04 -4.43
CA GLU A 55 -2.98 -19.56 -5.80
C GLU A 55 -2.22 -20.90 -5.96
N ARG A 56 -1.00 -21.01 -5.42
CA ARG A 56 -0.21 -22.25 -5.44
C ARG A 56 -0.93 -23.37 -4.69
N LYS A 57 -1.49 -23.10 -3.52
CA LYS A 57 -2.29 -24.07 -2.74
C LYS A 57 -3.54 -24.50 -3.50
N ALA A 58 -4.27 -23.54 -4.09
CA ALA A 58 -5.46 -23.83 -4.89
C ALA A 58 -5.16 -24.68 -6.13
N LYS A 59 -4.02 -24.44 -6.80
CA LYS A 59 -3.56 -25.28 -7.92
C LYS A 59 -3.24 -26.71 -7.48
N ARG A 60 -2.52 -26.89 -6.36
CA ARG A 60 -2.20 -28.22 -5.81
C ARG A 60 -3.45 -29.00 -5.37
N ALA A 61 -4.47 -28.31 -4.85
CA ALA A 61 -5.72 -28.95 -4.44
C ALA A 61 -6.60 -29.42 -5.61
N ARG A 62 -6.33 -28.95 -6.85
CA ARG A 62 -7.07 -29.32 -8.07
C ARG A 62 -6.38 -30.41 -8.90
N SER A 63 -5.12 -30.76 -8.61
CA SER A 63 -4.38 -31.85 -9.26
C SER A 63 -4.49 -33.13 -8.45
#